data_AF-A0A848HGN5-F1
#
_entry.id   AF-A0A848HGN5-F1
#
_cell.length_a   1.000
_cell.length_b   1.000
_cell.length_c   1.000
_cell.angle_alpha   90.00
_cell.angle_beta   90.00
_cell.angle_gamma   90.00
#
_symmetry.space_group_name_H-M   'P 1'
#
loop_
_entity.id
_entity.type
_entity.pdbx_description
1 polymer ?
#
loop_
_entity_poly.entity_id
_entity_poly.type
_entity_poly.pdbx_seq_one_letter_code
_entity_poly.pdbx_strand_id
1 'polypeptide(L)' 'MRAPPAVLPPSGLAVGTRTASSIALSWSAASGATGYNVYRNGVKVNASPVAATADTDTASTRTRWRRLRPGIT' A
#
# COMPACT_ATOMS: atom_id res chain seq x y z
N MET A 1 18.78 -6.75 27.76
CA MET A 1 17.83 -7.20 26.71
C MET A 1 17.35 -5.98 25.93
N ARG A 2 17.52 -5.92 24.60
CA ARG A 2 17.02 -4.80 23.79
C ARG A 2 15.59 -5.15 23.36
N ALA A 3 14.60 -4.37 23.78
CA ALA A 3 13.24 -4.53 23.27
C ALA A 3 13.26 -4.34 21.75
N PRO A 4 12.54 -5.16 20.96
CA PRO A 4 12.39 -4.90 19.54
C PRO A 4 11.80 -3.49 19.36
N PRO A 5 12.28 -2.70 18.39
CA PRO A 5 11.73 -1.38 18.16
C PRO A 5 10.22 -1.52 17.92
N ALA A 6 9.43 -0.95 18.83
CA ALA A 6 7.99 -0.97 18.72
C ALA A 6 7.61 -0.10 17.51
N VAL A 7 7.02 -0.71 16.50
CA VAL A 7 6.49 0.02 15.35
C VAL A 7 5.15 0.61 15.78
N LEU A 8 5.06 1.93 15.83
CA LEU A 8 3.81 2.61 16.13
C LEU A 8 2.91 2.60 14.89
N PRO A 9 1.56 2.61 15.04
CA PRO A 9 0.69 2.80 13.89
C PRO A 9 0.91 4.20 13.30
N PRO A 10 0.85 4.36 11.96
CA PRO A 10 0.83 5.67 11.33
C PRO A 10 -0.44 6.42 11.76
N SER A 11 -0.30 7.73 11.94
CA SER A 11 -1.39 8.64 12.34
C SER A 11 -1.73 9.61 11.20
N GLY A 12 -2.85 10.31 11.33
CA GLY A 12 -3.21 11.39 10.39
C GLY A 12 -3.43 10.92 8.96
N LEU A 13 -3.98 9.72 8.75
CA LEU A 13 -4.35 9.25 7.42
C LEU A 13 -5.41 10.20 6.83
N ALA A 14 -5.07 10.81 5.71
CA ALA A 14 -5.91 11.74 4.98
C ALA A 14 -6.06 11.30 3.53
N VAL A 15 -7.23 11.63 2.98
CA VAL A 15 -7.55 11.41 1.58
C VAL A 15 -7.43 12.76 0.86
N GLY A 16 -6.59 12.80 -0.16
CA GLY A 16 -6.42 13.96 -1.03
C GLY A 16 -7.35 13.91 -2.24
N THR A 17 -6.82 14.31 -3.39
CA THR A 17 -7.55 14.33 -4.65
C THR A 17 -8.07 12.94 -5.03
N ARG A 18 -9.35 12.91 -5.43
CA ARG A 18 -10.03 11.71 -5.93
C ARG A 18 -10.40 11.94 -7.38
N THR A 19 -10.07 10.99 -8.24
CA THR A 19 -10.51 10.95 -9.63
C THR A 19 -11.39 9.72 -9.86
N ALA A 20 -11.85 9.54 -11.10
CA ALA A 20 -12.63 8.34 -11.48
C ALA A 20 -11.83 7.03 -11.30
N SER A 21 -10.50 7.09 -11.28
CA SER A 21 -9.64 5.90 -11.27
C SER A 21 -8.50 5.96 -10.25
N SER A 22 -8.38 7.03 -9.46
CA SER A 22 -7.32 7.16 -8.47
C SER A 22 -7.74 7.92 -7.22
N ILE A 23 -7.11 7.57 -6.10
CA ILE A 23 -7.28 8.23 -4.81
C ILE A 23 -5.88 8.54 -4.25
N ALA A 24 -5.59 9.82 -4.05
CA ALA A 24 -4.38 10.23 -3.34
C ALA A 24 -4.56 10.03 -1.83
N LEU A 25 -3.55 9.46 -1.20
CA LEU A 25 -3.50 9.18 0.24
C LEU A 25 -2.22 9.79 0.82
N SER A 26 -2.34 10.36 2.02
CA SER A 26 -1.20 10.84 2.80
C SER A 26 -1.38 10.48 4.27
N TRP A 27 -0.29 10.28 4.98
CA TRP A 27 -0.29 9.98 6.42
C TRP A 27 0.96 10.53 7.10
N SER A 28 1.00 10.47 8.42
CA SER A 28 2.19 10.84 9.21
C SER A 28 3.10 9.64 9.39
N ALA A 29 4.41 9.87 9.36
CA ALA A 29 5.40 8.82 9.55
C ALA A 29 5.24 8.14 10.92
N ALA A 30 5.23 6.81 10.92
CA ALA A 30 5.28 6.00 12.13
C ALA A 30 6.73 5.79 12.58
N SER A 31 6.97 5.92 13.88
CA SER A 31 8.27 5.57 14.48
C SER A 31 8.54 4.07 14.31
N GLY A 32 9.73 3.73 13.81
CA GLY A 32 10.15 2.36 13.57
C GLY A 32 9.59 1.72 12.29
N ALA A 33 8.75 2.40 11.52
CA ALA A 33 8.23 1.86 10.26
C ALA A 33 9.25 2.00 9.14
N THR A 34 9.51 0.89 8.44
CA THR A 34 10.35 0.84 7.23
C THR A 34 9.54 0.94 5.94
N GLY A 35 8.21 0.86 6.04
CA GLY A 35 7.27 1.06 4.94
C GLY A 35 5.84 0.76 5.35
N TYR A 36 4.90 1.08 4.46
CA TYR A 36 3.47 1.03 4.71
C TYR A 36 2.76 0.13 3.70
N ASN A 37 1.82 -0.69 4.19
CA ASN A 37 0.89 -1.41 3.34
C ASN A 37 -0.41 -0.61 3.22
N VAL A 38 -0.90 -0.46 2.00
CA VAL A 38 -2.12 0.28 1.69
C VAL A 38 -3.23 -0.73 1.46
N TYR A 39 -4.35 -0.54 2.15
CA TYR A 39 -5.51 -1.42 2.07
C TYR A 39 -6.73 -0.64 1.60
N ARG A 40 -7.47 -1.21 0.66
CA ARG A 40 -8.76 -0.71 0.21
C ARG A 40 -9.82 -1.78 0.45
N ASN A 41 -10.86 -1.45 1.22
CA ASN A 41 -11.91 -2.39 1.62
C ASN A 41 -11.34 -3.69 2.25
N GLY A 42 -10.28 -3.57 3.04
CA GLY A 42 -9.61 -4.70 3.67
C GLY A 42 -8.64 -5.49 2.78
N VAL A 43 -8.55 -5.17 1.48
CA VAL A 43 -7.63 -5.84 0.54
C VAL A 43 -6.39 -4.99 0.32
N LYS A 44 -5.20 -5.60 0.41
CA LYS A 44 -3.93 -4.93 0.13
C LYS A 44 -3.84 -4.57 -1.37
N VAL A 45 -3.57 -3.30 -1.68
CA VAL A 45 -3.52 -2.80 -3.06
C VAL A 45 -2.10 -2.61 -3.60
N ASN A 46 -1.14 -2.32 -2.73
CA ASN A 46 0.26 -2.14 -3.10
C ASN A 46 0.99 -3.50 -3.22
N ALA A 47 1.90 -3.65 -4.19
CA ALA A 47 2.69 -4.88 -4.33
C ALA A 47 3.77 -4.98 -3.23
N SER A 48 4.48 -3.88 -3.01
CA SER A 48 5.55 -3.74 -2.02
C SER A 48 5.25 -2.59 -1.07
N PRO A 49 5.72 -2.64 0.19
CA PRO A 49 5.53 -1.56 1.15
C PRO A 49 6.03 -0.22 0.61
N VAL A 50 5.23 0.83 0.81
CA VAL A 50 5.57 2.20 0.41
C VAL A 50 6.47 2.80 1.48
N ALA A 51 7.68 3.23 1.15
CA ALA A 51 8.59 3.87 2.12
C ALA A 51 8.21 5.33 2.41
N ALA A 52 7.50 5.97 1.47
CA ALA A 52 6.99 7.32 1.60
C ALA A 52 5.77 7.39 2.52
N THR A 53 5.41 8.61 2.92
CA THR A 53 4.21 8.92 3.71
C THR A 53 3.02 9.36 2.84
N ALA A 54 3.06 8.99 1.56
CA ALA A 54 2.00 9.23 0.60
C ALA A 54 1.99 8.10 -0.44
N ASP A 55 0.80 7.77 -0.92
CA ASP A 55 0.58 6.81 -2.00
C ASP A 55 -0.61 7.24 -2.85
N THR A 56 -0.65 6.81 -4.10
CA THR A 56 -1.83 7.00 -4.95
C THR A 56 -2.39 5.63 -5.29
N ASP A 57 -3.49 5.25 -4.64
CA ASP A 57 -4.25 4.07 -5.03
C ASP A 57 -4.87 4.36 -6.39
N THR A 58 -4.20 3.89 -7.44
CA THR A 58 -4.84 3.79 -8.74
C THR A 58 -5.65 2.52 -8.72
N ALA A 59 -6.95 2.60 -9.00
CA ALA A 59 -7.82 1.46 -9.16
C ALA A 59 -7.25 0.55 -10.23
N SER A 60 -6.36 -0.37 -9.81
CA SER A 60 -5.79 -1.37 -10.66
C SER A 60 -6.95 -2.26 -11.07
N THR A 61 -7.50 -2.02 -12.25
CA THR A 61 -8.18 -3.02 -13.07
C THR A 61 -7.16 -4.09 -13.43
N ARG A 62 -6.60 -4.79 -12.42
CA ARG A 62 -5.70 -5.92 -12.57
C ARG A 62 -6.45 -7.13 -13.12
N THR A 63 -7.28 -6.92 -14.14
CA THR A 63 -7.36 -7.78 -15.32
C THR A 63 -6.04 -7.67 -16.09
N ARG A 64 -4.91 -7.91 -15.41
CA ARG A 64 -3.73 -8.35 -16.14
C ARG A 64 -4.02 -9.81 -16.42
N TRP A 65 -4.50 -10.11 -17.63
CA TRP A 65 -4.52 -11.48 -18.14
C TRP A 65 -3.09 -12.02 -18.03
N ARG A 66 -2.74 -12.66 -16.92
CA ARG A 66 -1.54 -13.48 -16.85
C ARG A 66 -1.88 -14.65 -17.76
N ARG A 67 -1.29 -14.71 -18.97
CA ARG A 67 -1.21 -15.97 -19.70
C ARG A 67 -0.67 -16.99 -18.71
N LEU A 68 -1.53 -17.91 -18.26
CA LEU A 68 -1.07 -19.18 -17.71
C LEU A 68 -0.28 -19.80 -18.86
N ARG A 69 1.05 -19.79 -18.78
CA ARG A 69 1.84 -20.61 -19.69
C ARG A 69 1.58 -22.05 -19.25
N PRO A 70 0.97 -22.92 -20.07
CA PRO A 70 0.96 -24.33 -19.76
C PRO A 70 2.42 -24.76 -19.70
N GLY A 71 2.85 -25.28 -18.55
CA GLY A 71 4.09 -26.04 -18.48
C GLY A 71 3.83 -27.33 -19.23
N ILE A 72 4.37 -27.44 -20.44
CA ILE A 72 4.48 -28.73 -21.11
C ILE A 72 5.89 -29.22 -20.78
N THR A 73 5.93 -30.34 -20.06
CA THR A 73 7.13 -31.15 -19.79
C THR A 73 7.69 -31.71 -21.08
#